data_AF-A0A8S0PGK8-F1
#
_entry.id   AF-A0A8S0PGK8-F1
#
_cell.length_a   1.000
_cell.length_b   1.000
_cell.length_c   1.000
_cell.angle_alpha   90.00
_cell.angle_beta   90.00
_cell.angle_gamma   90.00
#
_symmetry.space_group_name_H-M   'P 1'
#
loop_
_entity.id
_entity.type
_entity.pdbx_description
1 polymer ?
#
loop_
_entity_poly.entity_id
_entity_poly.type
_entity_poly.pdbx_seq_one_letter_code
_entity_poly.pdbx_strand_id
1 'polypeptide(L)'
;MAFAVSITMFFVLLLLLPLSATAQPYRNVTLGSSITANNKNSTWLSPSEEFAFGFQQIIRGGYLLAIWFNKIPERTIVWSANRDNLVQEGSKVQPYADGRFELSDPRGGFKWTAAATSRDGVAYGAMLDSGNFVLANSSSGALWQSFDEPTDTLLPTQTLNQDGKLVSSFSKTNFSKGRFLFTLQIDGNLVSYTRNFPNDDAKFAFWSTQTVGSGSKVIFNQSGDIFLATKMEVSSILCLQARRRPRPVNFTREQYWNMMGF
;
A
#
# COMPACT_ATOMS: atom_id res chain seq x y z
N MET A 1 4.54 -15.17 -53.32
CA MET A 1 3.34 -14.32 -53.16
C MET A 1 2.33 -14.86 -52.14
N ALA A 2 2.09 -16.18 -52.04
CA ALA A 2 1.10 -16.73 -51.09
C ALA A 2 1.41 -16.49 -49.58
N PHE A 3 2.69 -16.54 -49.18
CA PHE A 3 3.09 -16.31 -47.78
C PHE A 3 2.85 -14.87 -47.29
N ALA A 4 2.94 -13.87 -48.17
CA ALA A 4 2.73 -12.47 -47.80
C ALA A 4 1.24 -12.16 -47.52
N VAL A 5 0.33 -12.80 -48.27
CA VAL A 5 -1.13 -12.62 -48.11
C VAL A 5 -1.63 -13.21 -46.79
N SER A 6 -1.03 -14.33 -46.34
CA SER A 6 -1.37 -14.98 -45.08
C SER A 6 -0.99 -14.13 -43.86
N ILE A 7 0.17 -13.47 -43.89
CA ILE A 7 0.62 -12.58 -42.82
C ILE A 7 -0.28 -11.34 -42.75
N THR A 8 -0.66 -10.75 -43.89
CA THR A 8 -1.56 -9.59 -43.91
C THR A 8 -2.96 -9.91 -43.38
N MET A 9 -3.51 -11.09 -43.68
CA MET A 9 -4.81 -11.51 -43.10
C MET A 9 -4.75 -11.67 -41.57
N PHE A 10 -3.62 -12.15 -41.03
CA PHE A 10 -3.45 -12.33 -39.59
C PHE A 10 -3.42 -10.99 -38.84
N PHE A 11 -2.77 -9.97 -39.41
CA PHE A 11 -2.76 -8.61 -38.85
C PHE A 11 -4.15 -7.93 -38.90
N VAL A 12 -4.93 -8.15 -39.97
CA VAL A 12 -6.30 -7.62 -40.06
C VAL A 12 -7.24 -8.29 -39.05
N LEU A 13 -7.03 -9.58 -38.74
CA LEU A 13 -7.82 -10.30 -37.73
C LEU A 13 -7.51 -9.81 -36.30
N LEU A 14 -6.27 -9.40 -36.01
CA LEU A 14 -5.87 -8.79 -34.73
C LEU A 14 -6.48 -7.39 -34.52
N LEU A 15 -6.73 -6.64 -35.60
CA LEU A 15 -7.40 -5.33 -35.58
C LEU A 15 -8.93 -5.41 -35.37
N LEU A 16 -9.52 -6.57 -35.62
CA LEU A 16 -10.96 -6.84 -35.43
C LEU A 16 -11.29 -7.40 -34.04
N LEU A 17 -10.28 -7.64 -33.20
CA LEU A 17 -10.53 -7.93 -31.79
C LEU A 17 -11.04 -6.63 -31.14
N PRO A 18 -12.26 -6.59 -30.58
CA PRO A 18 -12.66 -5.46 -29.77
C PRO A 18 -11.63 -5.33 -28.65
N LEU A 19 -10.91 -4.20 -28.59
CA LEU A 19 -10.28 -3.75 -27.36
C LEU A 19 -11.42 -3.41 -26.41
N SER A 20 -12.00 -4.45 -25.81
CA SER A 20 -12.85 -4.31 -24.65
C SER A 20 -11.92 -3.91 -23.51
N ALA A 21 -11.60 -2.62 -23.43
CA ALA A 21 -11.20 -2.04 -22.16
C ALA A 21 -12.42 -2.18 -21.26
N THR A 22 -12.45 -3.23 -20.44
CA THR A 22 -13.41 -3.32 -19.36
C THR A 22 -13.05 -2.18 -18.41
N ALA A 23 -13.73 -1.05 -18.56
CA ALA A 23 -13.84 -0.08 -17.49
C ALA A 23 -14.57 -0.80 -16.36
N GLN A 24 -13.82 -1.47 -15.48
CA GLN A 24 -14.38 -2.10 -14.31
C GLN A 24 -15.00 -0.99 -13.47
N PRO A 25 -16.32 -1.02 -13.22
CA PRO A 25 -16.93 -0.04 -12.34
C PRO A 25 -16.34 -0.27 -10.94
N TYR A 26 -15.47 0.63 -10.51
CA TYR A 26 -15.00 0.61 -9.14
C TYR A 26 -16.18 0.95 -8.23
N ARG A 27 -16.32 0.20 -7.13
CA ARG A 27 -17.36 0.48 -6.15
C ARG A 27 -16.94 1.68 -5.31
N ASN A 28 -17.52 2.83 -5.63
CA ASN A 28 -17.33 4.04 -4.84
C ASN A 28 -17.79 3.83 -3.40
N VAL A 29 -16.91 4.17 -2.48
CA VAL A 29 -17.25 4.44 -1.09
C VAL A 29 -17.91 5.81 -1.07
N THR A 30 -19.21 5.82 -0.83
CA THR A 30 -19.97 7.07 -0.73
C THR A 30 -19.58 7.82 0.53
N LEU A 31 -19.55 9.15 0.44
CA LEU A 31 -19.32 10.01 1.59
C LEU A 31 -20.41 9.76 2.64
N GLY A 32 -20.04 9.76 3.91
CA GLY A 32 -20.96 9.44 5.00
C GLY A 32 -21.24 7.94 5.21
N SER A 33 -20.82 7.07 4.28
CA SER A 33 -20.84 5.62 4.54
C SER A 33 -19.77 5.25 5.57
N SER A 34 -20.05 4.24 6.39
CA SER A 34 -19.11 3.82 7.43
C SER A 34 -18.97 2.32 7.49
N ILE A 35 -17.77 1.86 7.82
CA ILE A 35 -17.54 0.49 8.29
C ILE A 35 -17.45 0.55 9.81
N THR A 36 -18.04 -0.43 10.49
CA THR A 36 -17.95 -0.58 11.95
C THR A 36 -17.12 -1.81 12.31
N ALA A 37 -16.23 -1.68 13.29
CA ALA A 37 -15.44 -2.76 13.86
C ALA A 37 -16.36 -3.76 14.59
N ASN A 38 -16.61 -4.91 13.98
CA ASN A 38 -17.41 -6.01 14.54
C ASN A 38 -17.18 -7.30 13.74
N ASN A 39 -17.84 -8.39 14.14
CA ASN A 39 -17.71 -9.71 13.50
C ASN A 39 -18.49 -9.86 12.17
N LYS A 40 -19.13 -8.81 11.65
CA LYS A 40 -19.98 -8.88 10.46
C LYS A 40 -19.22 -8.71 9.14
N ASN A 41 -17.88 -8.63 9.18
CA ASN A 41 -16.99 -8.55 8.01
C ASN A 41 -17.37 -7.46 6.98
N SER A 42 -17.93 -6.33 7.42
CA SER A 42 -18.19 -5.21 6.52
C SER A 42 -16.87 -4.62 6.02
N THR A 43 -16.73 -4.51 4.70
CA THR A 43 -15.47 -4.11 4.05
C THR A 43 -15.76 -3.34 2.76
N TRP A 44 -14.77 -2.55 2.33
CA TRP A 44 -14.73 -1.99 0.98
C TRP A 44 -13.75 -2.81 0.15
N LEU A 45 -14.27 -3.45 -0.90
CA LEU A 45 -13.50 -4.36 -1.75
C LEU A 45 -12.97 -3.63 -2.98
N SER A 46 -11.80 -4.05 -3.44
CA SER A 46 -11.33 -3.69 -4.77
C SER A 46 -12.20 -4.36 -5.86
N PRO A 47 -12.24 -3.85 -7.10
CA PRO A 47 -13.02 -4.44 -8.20
C PRO A 47 -12.75 -5.93 -8.44
N SER A 48 -11.48 -6.35 -8.36
CA SER A 48 -11.08 -7.76 -8.46
C SER A 48 -11.33 -8.57 -7.19
N GLU A 49 -11.68 -7.91 -6.08
CA GLU A 49 -11.75 -8.46 -4.73
C GLU A 49 -10.43 -9.06 -4.22
N GLU A 50 -9.29 -8.75 -4.86
CA GLU A 50 -7.97 -9.17 -4.35
C GLU A 50 -7.60 -8.42 -3.07
N PHE A 51 -8.02 -7.16 -2.94
CA PHE A 51 -7.80 -6.35 -1.75
C PHE A 51 -9.11 -5.97 -1.08
N ALA A 52 -9.06 -5.88 0.25
CA ALA A 52 -10.15 -5.38 1.06
C ALA A 52 -9.63 -4.36 2.06
N PHE A 53 -10.43 -3.32 2.30
CA PHE A 53 -10.25 -2.32 3.34
C PHE A 53 -11.33 -2.48 4.42
N GLY A 54 -10.94 -2.45 5.70
CA GLY A 54 -11.88 -2.53 6.81
C GLY A 54 -11.21 -2.90 8.13
N PHE A 55 -11.95 -3.51 9.04
CA PHE A 55 -11.41 -3.92 10.35
C PHE A 55 -11.03 -5.40 10.39
N GLN A 56 -9.82 -5.69 10.87
CA GLN A 56 -9.38 -7.03 11.27
C GLN A 56 -9.31 -7.12 12.79
N GLN A 57 -9.85 -8.21 13.36
CA GLN A 57 -9.70 -8.48 14.78
C GLN A 57 -8.32 -9.09 15.05
N ILE A 58 -7.48 -8.37 15.81
CA ILE A 58 -6.12 -8.81 16.14
C ILE A 58 -6.08 -9.53 17.48
N ILE A 59 -6.85 -9.02 18.45
CA ILE A 59 -7.07 -9.63 19.76
C ILE A 59 -8.56 -9.58 20.09
N ARG A 60 -9.00 -10.34 21.10
CA ARG A 60 -10.41 -10.32 21.52
C ARG A 60 -10.85 -8.89 21.87
N GLY A 61 -11.83 -8.38 21.13
CA GLY A 61 -12.34 -7.01 21.26
C GLY A 61 -11.45 -5.89 20.69
N GLY A 62 -10.24 -6.20 20.20
CA GLY A 62 -9.28 -5.23 19.65
C GLY A 62 -9.13 -5.35 18.14
N TYR A 63 -9.39 -4.25 17.44
CA TYR A 63 -9.47 -4.18 15.99
C TYR A 63 -8.44 -3.23 15.38
N LEU A 64 -7.95 -3.63 14.22
CA LEU A 64 -7.05 -2.86 13.37
C LEU A 64 -7.79 -2.45 12.10
N LEU A 65 -7.79 -1.16 11.79
CA LEU A 65 -8.20 -0.64 10.49
C LEU A 65 -7.07 -0.89 9.49
N ALA A 66 -7.33 -1.71 8.48
CA ALA A 66 -6.29 -2.29 7.64
C ALA A 66 -6.73 -2.51 6.19
N ILE A 67 -5.72 -2.71 5.34
CA ILE A 67 -5.85 -3.30 4.00
C ILE A 67 -5.18 -4.68 4.02
N TRP A 68 -5.80 -5.68 3.41
CA TRP A 68 -5.26 -7.03 3.30
C TRP A 68 -5.59 -7.69 1.96
N PHE A 69 -4.84 -8.75 1.63
CA PHE A 69 -5.22 -9.65 0.53
C PHE A 69 -6.44 -10.47 0.92
N ASN A 70 -7.55 -10.23 0.26
CA ASN A 70 -8.84 -10.77 0.64
C ASN A 70 -9.04 -12.23 0.20
N LYS A 71 -8.38 -12.64 -0.89
CA LYS A 71 -8.51 -14.00 -1.44
C LYS A 71 -7.56 -15.04 -0.82
N ILE A 72 -6.67 -14.63 0.09
CA ILE A 72 -5.82 -15.56 0.83
C ILE A 72 -6.41 -15.81 2.23
N PRO A 73 -6.50 -17.08 2.69
CA PRO A 73 -7.11 -17.41 3.98
C PRO A 73 -6.48 -16.68 5.18
N GLU A 74 -5.17 -16.45 5.13
CA GLU A 74 -4.42 -15.78 6.20
C GLU A 74 -4.72 -14.28 6.29
N ARG A 75 -5.38 -13.69 5.27
CA ARG A 75 -5.69 -12.25 5.18
C ARG A 75 -4.48 -11.38 5.52
N THR A 76 -3.38 -11.60 4.80
CA THR A 76 -2.13 -10.88 5.05
C THR A 76 -2.36 -9.37 4.95
N ILE A 77 -2.17 -8.68 6.06
CA ILE A 77 -2.27 -7.22 6.17
C ILE A 77 -1.05 -6.59 5.50
N VAL A 78 -1.29 -5.55 4.69
CA VAL A 78 -0.29 -4.83 3.90
C VAL A 78 -0.22 -3.35 4.25
N TRP A 79 -1.23 -2.84 4.94
CA TRP A 79 -1.31 -1.45 5.40
C TRP A 79 -2.24 -1.37 6.61
N SER A 80 -1.99 -0.43 7.52
CA SER A 80 -2.90 -0.17 8.64
C SER A 80 -2.78 1.23 9.21
N ALA A 81 -3.92 1.79 9.65
CA ALA A 81 -3.99 3.16 10.16
C ALA A 81 -3.57 3.29 11.63
N ASN A 82 -3.93 2.29 12.45
CA ASN A 82 -3.88 2.38 13.92
C ASN A 82 -3.09 1.23 14.56
N ARG A 83 -1.98 0.81 13.92
CA ARG A 83 -1.20 -0.37 14.32
C ARG A 83 -0.58 -0.33 15.71
N ASP A 84 -0.35 0.86 16.26
CA ASP A 84 0.17 1.06 17.62
C ASP A 84 -0.94 1.22 18.66
N ASN A 85 -2.20 1.40 18.23
CA ASN A 85 -3.33 1.63 19.12
C ASN A 85 -4.62 1.01 18.55
N LEU A 86 -4.83 -0.27 18.87
CA LEU A 86 -6.02 -1.00 18.46
C LEU A 86 -7.28 -0.33 19.00
N VAL A 87 -8.33 -0.30 18.19
CA VAL A 87 -9.63 0.26 18.59
C VAL A 87 -10.55 -0.84 19.08
N GLN A 88 -11.49 -0.46 19.93
CA GLN A 88 -12.48 -1.39 20.48
C GLN A 88 -13.60 -1.72 19.49
N GLU A 89 -14.33 -2.80 19.75
CA GLU A 89 -15.56 -3.13 19.02
C GLU A 89 -16.54 -1.95 19.00
N GLY A 90 -17.22 -1.74 17.87
CA GLY A 90 -18.14 -0.64 17.63
C GLY A 90 -17.50 0.64 17.09
N SER A 91 -16.17 0.71 17.03
CA SER A 91 -15.45 1.83 16.39
C SER A 91 -15.78 1.93 14.92
N LYS A 92 -15.73 3.12 14.33
CA LYS A 92 -16.19 3.38 12.96
C LYS A 92 -15.15 4.14 12.15
N VAL A 93 -15.04 3.79 10.88
CA VAL A 93 -14.27 4.55 9.89
C VAL A 93 -15.21 5.13 8.83
N GLN A 94 -15.05 6.40 8.49
CA GLN A 94 -15.94 7.12 7.57
C GLN A 94 -15.22 8.23 6.80
N PRO A 95 -15.44 8.35 5.47
CA PRO A 95 -15.04 9.51 4.69
C PRO A 95 -16.10 10.61 4.72
N TYR A 96 -15.65 11.86 4.80
CA TYR A 96 -16.48 13.06 4.85
C TYR A 96 -16.21 13.96 3.64
N ALA A 97 -17.21 14.77 3.27
CA ALA A 97 -17.12 15.69 2.15
C ALA A 97 -16.09 16.82 2.36
N ASP A 98 -15.83 17.17 3.62
CA ASP A 98 -14.79 18.13 4.03
C ASP A 98 -13.36 17.60 3.85
N GLY A 99 -13.21 16.37 3.35
CA GLY A 99 -11.93 15.73 3.11
C GLY A 99 -11.37 14.91 4.27
N ARG A 100 -12.06 14.88 5.41
CA ARG A 100 -11.65 14.02 6.52
C ARG A 100 -11.97 12.56 6.24
N PHE A 101 -11.04 11.69 6.60
CA PHE A 101 -11.24 10.25 6.66
C PHE A 101 -10.90 9.77 8.05
N GLU A 102 -11.95 9.60 8.86
CA GLU A 102 -11.82 9.55 10.31
C GLU A 102 -12.14 8.16 10.84
N LEU A 103 -11.30 7.72 11.77
CA LEU A 103 -11.56 6.59 12.67
C LEU A 103 -11.96 7.14 14.04
N SER A 104 -13.16 6.80 14.48
CA SER A 104 -13.70 7.19 15.79
C SER A 104 -14.05 5.96 16.63
N ASP A 105 -13.99 6.09 17.95
CA ASP A 105 -14.50 5.07 18.86
C ASP A 105 -16.04 5.07 18.95
N PRO A 106 -16.67 4.09 19.64
CA PRO A 106 -18.13 4.00 19.71
C PRO A 106 -18.81 5.20 20.38
N ARG A 107 -18.06 6.01 21.14
CA ARG A 107 -18.56 7.22 21.81
C ARG A 107 -18.33 8.48 20.97
N GLY A 108 -17.81 8.33 19.75
CA GLY A 108 -17.44 9.45 18.88
C GLY A 108 -16.09 10.09 19.23
N GLY A 109 -15.28 9.44 20.08
CA GLY A 109 -13.94 9.92 20.39
C GLY A 109 -12.98 9.69 19.23
N PHE A 110 -12.22 10.73 18.87
CA PHE A 110 -11.20 10.69 17.83
C PHE A 110 -10.12 9.62 18.10
N LYS A 111 -9.74 8.84 17.09
CA LYS A 111 -8.64 7.86 17.16
C LYS A 111 -7.58 8.04 16.08
N TRP A 112 -7.99 8.35 14.86
CA TRP A 112 -7.09 8.60 13.73
C TRP A 112 -7.83 9.38 12.65
N THR A 113 -7.09 10.17 11.86
CA THR A 113 -7.63 10.76 10.62
C THR A 113 -6.55 10.82 9.57
N ALA A 114 -6.95 10.60 8.33
CA ALA A 114 -6.30 11.16 7.16
C ALA A 114 -7.08 12.40 6.71
N ALA A 115 -6.42 13.32 6.02
CA ALA A 115 -7.04 14.50 5.46
C ALA A 115 -6.65 14.66 3.99
N ALA A 116 -7.65 14.69 3.12
CA ALA A 116 -7.48 15.09 1.74
C ALA A 116 -7.25 16.60 1.66
N THR A 117 -6.25 17.02 0.88
CA THR A 117 -5.98 18.44 0.66
C THR A 117 -6.61 18.88 -0.67
N SER A 118 -7.76 19.55 -0.61
CA SER A 118 -8.39 20.10 -1.80
C SER A 118 -9.40 21.19 -1.46
N ARG A 119 -9.48 22.23 -2.31
CA ARG A 119 -10.57 23.21 -2.27
C ARG A 119 -11.90 22.64 -2.78
N ASP A 120 -11.83 21.64 -3.66
CA ASP A 120 -13.00 21.06 -4.34
C ASP A 120 -13.65 19.92 -3.52
N GLY A 121 -13.08 19.59 -2.36
CA GLY A 121 -13.56 18.52 -1.48
C GLY A 121 -13.33 17.11 -2.04
N VAL A 122 -13.70 16.10 -1.25
CA VAL A 122 -13.67 14.69 -1.67
C VAL A 122 -15.03 14.34 -2.24
N ALA A 123 -15.07 13.59 -3.35
CA ALA A 123 -16.28 13.10 -3.98
C ALA A 123 -16.60 11.64 -3.57
N TYR A 124 -15.58 10.80 -3.43
CA TYR A 124 -15.72 9.40 -3.03
C TYR A 124 -14.40 8.82 -2.51
N GLY A 125 -14.48 7.69 -1.81
CA GLY A 125 -13.34 6.80 -1.57
C GLY A 125 -13.37 5.58 -2.51
N ALA A 126 -12.24 4.91 -2.72
CA ALA A 126 -12.19 3.69 -3.50
C ALA A 126 -11.02 2.79 -3.08
N MET A 127 -11.28 1.48 -3.01
CA MET A 127 -10.24 0.47 -2.89
C MET A 127 -9.83 0.04 -4.31
N LEU A 128 -8.57 0.26 -4.70
CA LEU A 128 -8.08 -0.08 -6.04
C LEU A 128 -7.47 -1.49 -6.08
N ASP A 129 -7.43 -2.10 -7.26
CA ASP A 129 -6.80 -3.41 -7.48
C ASP A 129 -5.27 -3.41 -7.33
N SER A 130 -4.64 -2.23 -7.27
CA SER A 130 -3.25 -2.11 -6.85
C SER A 130 -3.04 -2.36 -5.35
N GLY A 131 -4.11 -2.38 -4.55
CA GLY A 131 -4.04 -2.35 -3.09
C GLY A 131 -3.93 -0.93 -2.51
N ASN A 132 -4.10 0.10 -3.34
CA ASN A 132 -4.15 1.49 -2.91
C ASN A 132 -5.59 1.89 -2.54
N PHE A 133 -5.83 2.34 -1.31
CA PHE A 133 -7.09 2.97 -0.93
C PHE A 133 -6.97 4.49 -1.13
N VAL A 134 -7.88 5.09 -1.87
CA VAL A 134 -7.82 6.50 -2.26
C VAL A 134 -9.08 7.26 -1.84
N LEU A 135 -8.91 8.53 -1.51
CA LEU A 135 -9.97 9.53 -1.51
C LEU A 135 -9.79 10.41 -2.75
N ALA A 136 -10.82 10.55 -3.56
CA ALA A 136 -10.71 11.21 -4.87
C ALA A 136 -11.72 12.34 -5.03
N ASN A 137 -11.36 13.32 -5.86
CA ASN A 137 -12.27 14.38 -6.30
C ASN A 137 -13.19 13.89 -7.45
N SER A 138 -14.09 14.77 -7.92
CA SER A 138 -15.05 14.46 -9.00
C SER A 138 -14.38 14.18 -10.35
N SER A 139 -13.12 14.62 -10.53
CA SER A 139 -12.30 14.36 -11.72
C SER A 139 -11.42 13.10 -11.55
N SER A 140 -11.69 12.28 -10.53
CA SER A 140 -10.93 11.06 -10.20
C SER A 140 -9.46 11.30 -9.85
N GLY A 141 -9.07 12.54 -9.54
CA GLY A 141 -7.76 12.85 -8.97
C GLY A 141 -7.70 12.41 -7.51
N ALA A 142 -6.67 11.63 -7.15
CA ALA A 142 -6.42 11.24 -5.77
C ALA A 142 -6.01 12.46 -4.94
N LEU A 143 -6.71 12.70 -3.84
CA LEU A 143 -6.46 13.79 -2.89
C LEU A 143 -5.77 13.31 -1.61
N TRP A 144 -5.95 12.03 -1.29
CA TRP A 144 -5.21 11.28 -0.29
C TRP A 144 -5.17 9.81 -0.73
N GLN A 145 -4.08 9.11 -0.42
CA GLN A 145 -3.94 7.70 -0.75
C GLN A 145 -3.09 6.95 0.27
N SER A 146 -3.44 5.69 0.55
CA SER A 146 -2.71 4.85 1.51
C SER A 146 -1.26 4.58 1.08
N PHE A 147 -1.00 4.63 -0.23
CA PHE A 147 0.35 4.44 -0.77
C PHE A 147 1.36 5.51 -0.36
N ASP A 148 0.90 6.70 0.01
CA ASP A 148 1.78 7.78 0.49
C ASP A 148 2.13 7.64 1.98
N GLU A 149 1.42 6.78 2.70
CA GLU A 149 1.60 6.51 4.12
C GLU A 149 1.85 5.01 4.39
N PRO A 150 2.92 4.40 3.82
CA PRO A 150 3.14 2.97 3.99
C PRO A 150 3.48 2.60 5.44
N THR A 151 3.15 1.37 5.84
CA THR A 151 3.45 0.87 7.20
C THR A 151 4.72 0.05 7.24
N ASP A 152 4.65 -1.17 6.72
CA ASP A 152 5.65 -2.22 6.86
C ASP A 152 5.70 -3.12 5.63
N THR A 153 5.07 -2.68 4.54
CA THR A 153 5.00 -3.38 3.26
C THR A 153 5.01 -2.33 2.15
N LEU A 154 5.74 -2.62 1.08
CA LEU A 154 5.64 -1.91 -0.19
C LEU A 154 4.90 -2.83 -1.17
N LEU A 155 3.91 -2.33 -1.89
CA LEU A 155 3.14 -3.09 -2.88
C LEU A 155 3.61 -2.81 -4.32
N PRO A 156 3.36 -3.72 -5.28
CA PRO A 156 3.59 -3.43 -6.69
C PRO A 156 2.85 -2.16 -7.09
N THR A 157 3.45 -1.36 -7.99
CA THR A 157 3.05 0.00 -8.39
C THR A 157 3.30 1.10 -7.35
N GLN A 158 3.67 0.76 -6.11
CA GLN A 158 3.95 1.74 -5.08
C GLN A 158 5.37 2.31 -5.23
N THR A 159 5.50 3.59 -4.88
CA THR A 159 6.78 4.28 -4.81
C THR A 159 7.02 4.78 -3.40
N LEU A 160 8.23 4.59 -2.87
CA LEU A 160 8.69 5.20 -1.63
C LEU A 160 9.55 6.42 -1.98
N ASN A 161 9.05 7.61 -1.67
CA ASN A 161 9.78 8.87 -1.90
C ASN A 161 10.85 9.09 -0.82
N GLN A 162 11.69 10.11 -1.02
CA GLN A 162 12.61 10.57 0.03
C GLN A 162 11.85 10.92 1.32
N ASP A 163 12.47 10.64 2.47
CA ASP A 163 11.90 10.61 3.81
C ASP A 163 10.81 9.53 4.05
N GLY A 164 10.49 8.73 3.03
CA GLY A 164 9.61 7.58 3.14
C GLY A 164 10.22 6.45 3.96
N LYS A 165 9.42 5.87 4.86
CA LYS A 165 9.84 4.87 5.85
C LYS A 165 8.91 3.65 5.82
N LEU A 166 9.50 2.47 5.91
CA LEU A 166 8.83 1.22 6.23
C LEU A 166 9.36 0.72 7.57
N VAL A 167 8.47 0.46 8.50
CA VAL A 167 8.79 0.02 9.85
C VAL A 167 8.20 -1.36 10.05
N SER A 168 9.04 -2.38 10.25
CA SER A 168 8.60 -3.77 10.47
C SER A 168 7.51 -3.88 11.53
N SER A 169 6.61 -4.87 11.45
CA SER A 169 5.78 -5.27 12.58
C SER A 169 6.62 -5.86 13.73
N PHE A 170 6.15 -5.73 14.97
CA PHE A 170 6.82 -6.27 16.16
C PHE A 170 6.94 -7.79 16.10
N SER A 171 5.89 -8.45 15.65
CA SER A 171 5.87 -9.89 15.36
C SER A 171 4.82 -10.21 14.31
N LYS A 172 4.70 -11.49 13.92
CA LYS A 172 3.65 -11.97 13.01
C LYS A 172 2.22 -11.72 13.52
N THR A 173 2.04 -11.63 14.84
CA THR A 173 0.73 -11.45 15.50
C THR A 173 0.57 -10.10 16.18
N ASN A 174 1.65 -9.32 16.28
CA ASN A 174 1.63 -7.99 16.85
C ASN A 174 2.07 -6.98 15.79
N PHE A 175 1.08 -6.28 15.24
CA PHE A 175 1.25 -5.31 14.16
C PHE A 175 1.83 -3.98 14.62
N SER A 176 2.01 -3.73 15.92
CA SER A 176 2.69 -2.52 16.39
C SER A 176 4.10 -2.40 15.80
N LYS A 177 4.63 -1.19 15.81
CA LYS A 177 5.96 -0.87 15.30
C LYS A 177 7.05 -1.76 15.95
N GLY A 178 7.80 -2.45 15.09
CA GLY A 178 8.89 -3.36 15.44
C GLY A 178 10.28 -2.72 15.42
N ARG A 179 11.32 -3.55 15.31
CA ARG A 179 12.72 -3.14 15.52
C ARG A 179 13.52 -2.82 14.26
N PHE A 180 12.93 -2.94 13.08
CA PHE A 180 13.61 -2.68 11.81
C PHE A 180 12.96 -1.52 11.07
N LEU A 181 13.80 -0.69 10.47
CA LEU A 181 13.44 0.46 9.66
C LEU A 181 14.13 0.34 8.30
N PHE A 182 13.37 0.50 7.23
CA PHE A 182 13.87 0.69 5.88
C PHE A 182 13.44 2.07 5.41
N THR A 183 14.38 2.92 5.01
CA THR A 183 14.09 4.33 4.73
C THR A 183 14.91 4.83 3.56
N LEU A 184 14.26 5.57 2.65
CA LEU A 184 14.96 6.41 1.70
C LEU A 184 15.16 7.78 2.35
N GLN A 185 16.38 8.09 2.76
CA GLN A 185 16.69 9.33 3.45
C GLN A 185 16.58 10.54 2.53
N ILE A 186 16.44 11.73 3.11
CA ILE A 186 16.30 12.99 2.36
C ILE A 186 17.56 13.33 1.55
N ASP A 187 18.71 12.83 2.01
CA ASP A 187 19.98 12.92 1.29
C ASP A 187 20.04 11.99 0.07
N GLY A 188 19.05 11.12 -0.14
CA GLY A 188 18.98 10.17 -1.25
C GLY A 188 19.53 8.79 -0.94
N ASN A 189 20.07 8.55 0.25
CA ASN A 189 20.59 7.23 0.60
C ASN A 189 19.48 6.28 1.05
N LEU A 190 19.43 5.08 0.48
CA LEU A 190 18.51 4.03 0.91
C LEU A 190 19.18 3.16 1.96
N VAL A 191 18.61 3.09 3.16
CA VAL A 191 19.28 2.52 4.33
C VAL A 191 18.32 1.65 5.14
N SER A 192 18.86 0.56 5.69
CA SER A 192 18.18 -0.27 6.67
C SER A 192 18.85 -0.15 8.05
N TYR A 193 18.03 0.13 9.05
CA TYR A 193 18.44 0.35 10.44
C TYR A 193 17.76 -0.63 11.39
N THR A 194 18.45 -0.96 12.48
CA THR A 194 17.77 -1.34 13.73
C THR A 194 17.23 -0.08 14.40
N ARG A 195 16.14 -0.20 15.14
CA ARG A 195 15.51 0.90 15.88
C ARG A 195 15.75 0.80 17.38
N ASN A 196 15.79 1.95 18.05
CA ASN A 196 15.82 2.07 19.50
C ASN A 196 14.45 1.77 20.13
N PHE A 197 13.94 0.56 20.01
CA PHE A 197 12.63 0.20 20.57
C PHE A 197 12.57 0.46 22.10
N PRO A 198 11.50 1.12 22.61
CA PRO A 198 10.24 1.46 21.93
C PRO A 198 10.22 2.80 21.16
N ASN A 199 11.33 3.54 21.08
CA ASN A 199 11.41 4.81 20.34
C ASN A 199 11.50 4.61 18.82
N ASP A 200 11.10 5.64 18.08
CA ASP A 200 11.10 5.67 16.61
C ASP A 200 12.48 5.92 15.99
N ASP A 201 13.49 6.20 16.80
CA ASP A 201 14.83 6.56 16.33
C ASP A 201 15.60 5.38 15.70
N ALA A 202 16.29 5.67 14.62
CA ALA A 202 17.30 4.79 14.04
C ALA A 202 18.46 4.60 15.03
N LYS A 203 18.95 3.37 15.17
CA LYS A 203 20.05 3.01 16.09
C LYS A 203 21.32 2.64 15.34
N PHE A 204 21.31 1.49 14.65
CA PHE A 204 22.47 1.00 13.91
C PHE A 204 22.09 0.70 12.47
N ALA A 205 22.78 1.35 11.52
CA ALA A 205 22.69 1.00 10.11
C ALA A 205 23.39 -0.34 9.89
N PHE A 206 22.73 -1.27 9.23
CA PHE A 206 23.32 -2.56 8.89
C PHE A 206 23.38 -2.82 7.37
N TRP A 207 22.74 -1.97 6.58
CA TRP A 207 22.80 -2.02 5.11
C TRP A 207 22.49 -0.64 4.52
N SER A 208 23.15 -0.27 3.43
CA SER A 208 22.92 0.99 2.71
C SER A 208 23.36 0.87 1.26
N THR A 209 22.70 1.61 0.35
CA THR A 209 23.08 1.67 -1.06
C THR A 209 24.22 2.66 -1.36
N GLN A 210 24.63 3.50 -0.40
CA GLN A 210 25.65 4.54 -0.59
C GLN A 210 25.32 5.53 -1.72
N THR A 211 24.04 5.89 -1.85
CA THR A 211 23.51 6.77 -2.94
C THR A 211 23.23 8.20 -2.47
N VAL A 212 24.00 8.66 -1.48
CA VAL A 212 23.94 10.04 -0.99
C VAL A 212 24.10 11.02 -2.16
N GLY A 213 23.21 12.00 -2.25
CA GLY A 213 23.15 13.01 -3.29
C GLY A 213 22.40 12.59 -4.56
N SER A 214 22.18 11.29 -4.79
CA SER A 214 21.66 10.79 -6.07
C SER A 214 20.34 10.05 -5.98
N GLY A 215 20.03 9.29 -4.93
CA GLY A 215 18.77 8.55 -4.84
C GLY A 215 17.55 9.48 -4.75
N SER A 216 16.49 9.12 -5.47
CA SER A 216 15.28 9.94 -5.61
C SER A 216 14.01 9.24 -5.12
N LYS A 217 13.82 7.97 -5.48
CA LYS A 217 12.67 7.16 -5.06
C LYS A 217 12.94 5.68 -5.22
N VAL A 218 12.34 4.86 -4.35
CA VAL A 218 12.28 3.41 -4.53
C VAL A 218 10.98 3.08 -5.25
N ILE A 219 11.05 2.29 -6.31
CA ILE A 219 9.90 1.92 -7.14
C ILE A 219 9.74 0.40 -7.05
N PHE A 220 8.56 -0.06 -6.63
CA PHE A 220 8.17 -1.46 -6.78
C PHE A 220 7.30 -1.56 -8.04
N ASN A 221 7.83 -2.14 -9.11
CA ASN A 221 7.10 -2.22 -10.37
C ASN A 221 6.06 -3.35 -10.37
N GLN A 222 5.23 -3.40 -11.42
CA GLN A 222 4.21 -4.44 -11.60
C GLN A 222 4.78 -5.84 -11.86
N SER A 223 6.03 -5.92 -12.33
CA SER A 223 6.69 -7.19 -12.66
C SER A 223 7.25 -7.93 -11.44
N GLY A 224 7.28 -7.29 -10.26
CA GLY A 224 7.82 -7.90 -9.04
C GLY A 224 9.21 -7.39 -8.65
N ASP A 225 9.74 -6.40 -9.36
CA ASP A 225 11.08 -5.87 -9.14
C ASP A 225 11.06 -4.56 -8.33
N ILE A 226 12.05 -4.41 -7.46
CA ILE A 226 12.26 -3.19 -6.68
C ILE A 226 13.52 -2.49 -7.18
N PHE A 227 13.40 -1.20 -7.50
CA PHE A 227 14.51 -0.37 -7.98
C PHE A 227 14.67 0.90 -7.16
N LEU A 228 15.92 1.36 -7.03
CA LEU A 228 16.22 2.73 -6.60
C LEU A 228 16.49 3.61 -7.85
N ALA A 229 15.63 4.60 -8.08
CA ALA A 229 15.81 5.59 -9.15
C ALA A 229 16.70 6.74 -8.65
N THR A 230 17.63 7.22 -9.49
CA THR A 230 18.53 8.33 -9.16
C THR A 230 18.22 9.59 -9.97
N LYS A 231 18.69 10.74 -9.49
CA LYS A 231 18.46 12.06 -10.11
C LYS A 231 19.22 12.27 -11.42
N MET A 232 20.29 11.50 -11.67
CA MET A 232 21.25 11.77 -12.75
C MET A 232 21.10 10.87 -13.99
N GLU A 233 20.33 9.78 -13.93
CA GLU A 233 19.95 8.97 -15.10
C GLU A 233 18.58 8.30 -14.90
N VAL A 234 17.81 8.13 -15.98
CA VAL A 234 16.59 7.30 -16.03
C VAL A 234 16.93 5.79 -16.05
N SER A 235 18.17 5.43 -15.72
CA SER A 235 18.68 4.07 -15.81
C SER A 235 18.75 3.43 -14.42
N SER A 236 18.21 2.23 -14.31
CA SER A 236 18.07 1.44 -13.08
C SER A 236 19.44 1.08 -12.48
N ILE A 237 19.74 1.50 -11.25
CA ILE A 237 21.08 1.26 -10.65
C ILE A 237 21.07 0.12 -9.61
N LEU A 238 19.92 -0.33 -9.13
CA LEU A 238 19.90 -1.50 -8.24
C LEU A 238 18.57 -2.23 -8.32
N CYS A 239 18.57 -3.44 -8.91
CA CYS A 239 17.45 -4.36 -8.83
C CYS A 239 17.59 -5.20 -7.56
N LEU A 240 16.66 -5.04 -6.61
CA LEU A 240 16.50 -5.96 -5.50
C LEU A 240 15.49 -7.03 -5.95
N GLN A 241 15.97 -8.20 -6.36
CA GLN A 241 15.10 -9.28 -6.83
C GLN A 241 14.41 -9.98 -5.66
N ALA A 242 13.08 -9.85 -5.56
CA ALA A 242 12.25 -10.73 -4.74
C ALA A 242 12.10 -12.09 -5.45
N ARG A 243 12.98 -13.05 -5.19
CA ARG A 243 12.89 -14.38 -5.82
C ARG A 243 11.67 -15.16 -5.30
N ARG A 244 10.56 -15.10 -6.06
CA ARG A 244 9.47 -16.09 -6.29
C ARG A 244 8.04 -15.55 -6.06
N ARG A 245 7.33 -15.34 -7.19
CA ARG A 245 5.91 -14.94 -7.37
C ARG A 245 5.55 -13.61 -6.67
N PRO A 246 4.60 -12.80 -7.20
CA PRO A 246 4.20 -11.56 -6.52
C PRO A 246 3.51 -11.93 -5.21
N ARG A 247 4.30 -11.93 -4.14
CA ARG A 247 3.85 -11.99 -2.76
C ARG A 247 4.12 -10.61 -2.16
N PRO A 248 3.25 -10.08 -1.30
CA PRO A 248 3.59 -8.91 -0.52
C PRO A 248 4.90 -9.10 0.23
N VAL A 249 5.72 -8.06 0.20
CA VAL A 249 6.94 -7.98 0.98
C VAL A 249 6.56 -7.56 2.40
N ASN A 250 6.25 -8.53 3.25
CA ASN A 250 6.01 -8.28 4.67
C ASN A 250 7.37 -8.29 5.39
N PHE A 251 7.74 -7.21 6.07
CA PHE A 251 9.08 -7.07 6.68
C PHE A 251 9.11 -7.74 8.07
N THR A 252 8.98 -9.07 8.12
CA THR A 252 9.23 -9.88 9.33
C THR A 252 10.62 -10.55 9.28
N ARG A 253 11.15 -10.96 10.45
CA ARG A 253 12.50 -11.52 10.64
C ARG A 253 12.88 -12.65 9.64
N GLU A 254 11.92 -13.43 9.18
CA GLU A 254 12.14 -14.58 8.27
C GLU A 254 12.10 -14.20 6.77
N GLN A 255 11.54 -13.04 6.43
CA GLN A 255 11.53 -12.50 5.06
C GLN A 255 12.76 -11.63 4.76
N TYR A 256 13.42 -11.12 5.80
CA TYR A 256 14.69 -10.39 5.74
C TYR A 256 15.83 -11.22 5.11
N TRP A 257 15.89 -12.53 5.39
CA TRP A 257 16.88 -13.45 4.78
C TRP A 257 16.57 -13.73 3.30
N ASN A 258 15.30 -13.98 2.98
CA ASN A 258 14.84 -14.23 1.61
C ASN A 258 14.96 -13.00 0.69
N MET A 259 14.93 -11.77 1.22
CA MET A 259 15.17 -10.54 0.45
C MET A 259 16.66 -10.28 0.15
N MET A 260 17.58 -10.78 0.98
CA MET A 260 19.02 -10.53 0.85
C MET A 260 19.79 -11.69 0.18
N GLY A 261 19.10 -12.74 -0.26
CA GLY A 261 19.74 -13.85 -0.95
C GLY A 261 20.56 -14.78 -0.05
N PHE A 262 20.13 -14.97 1.21
CA PHE A 262 20.59 -16.07 2.07
C PHE A 262 19.43 -17.02 2.38
#